data_AF-A0A942HJ29-F1
#
_entry.id   AF-A0A942HJ29-F1
#
_cell.length_a   1.000
_cell.length_b   1.000
_cell.length_c   1.000
_cell.angle_alpha   90.00
_cell.angle_beta   90.00
_cell.angle_gamma   90.00
#
_symmetry.space_group_name_H-M   'P 1'
#
loop_
_entity.id
_entity.type
_entity.pdbx_description
1 polymer ?
#
loop_
_entity_poly.entity_id
_entity_poly.type
_entity_poly.pdbx_seq_one_letter_code
_entity_poly.pdbx_strand_id
1 'polypeptide(L)' 'MDREQSPRVAERFIIEYEQALDMIHDAPDRWPPYVRGTRHIKTPSFPFLVIYHTTASRTHVLAVAHGHRRPGYWKRRS' A
#
# COMPACT_ATOMS: atom_id res chain seq x y z
N MET A 1 16.94 17.12 -6.86
CA MET A 1 15.79 18.04 -6.84
C MET A 1 14.61 17.29 -6.24
N ASP A 2 14.41 17.45 -4.94
CA ASP A 2 13.16 17.03 -4.29
C ASP A 2 12.02 17.79 -4.97
N ARG A 3 11.09 17.06 -5.57
CA ARG A 3 9.84 17.64 -6.06
C ARG A 3 8.97 17.85 -4.83
N GLU A 4 8.98 19.06 -4.27
CA GLU A 4 7.85 19.52 -3.45
C GLU A 4 6.60 19.40 -4.32
N GLN A 5 5.80 18.36 -4.08
CA GLN A 5 4.50 18.23 -4.71
C GLN A 5 3.56 19.23 -4.04
N SER A 6 2.76 19.92 -4.84
CA SER A 6 1.75 20.88 -4.35
C SER A 6 0.88 20.24 -3.26
N PRO A 7 0.52 20.96 -2.18
CA PRO A 7 -0.27 20.44 -1.05
C PRO A 7 -1.50 19.62 -1.45
N ARG A 8 -2.20 20.04 -2.52
CA ARG A 8 -3.37 19.34 -3.08
C ARG A 8 -3.07 17.91 -3.56
N VAL A 9 -1.85 17.67 -4.06
CA VAL A 9 -1.42 16.34 -4.52
C VAL A 9 -1.18 15.42 -3.33
N ALA A 10 -0.60 15.96 -2.24
CA ALA A 10 -0.40 15.22 -1.00
C ALA A 10 -1.75 14.86 -0.34
N GLU A 11 -2.68 15.82 -0.28
CA GLU A 11 -4.05 15.58 0.23
C GLU A 11 -4.77 14.47 -0.54
N ARG A 12 -4.73 14.52 -1.89
CA ARG A 12 -5.35 13.47 -2.71
C ARG A 12 -4.72 12.10 -2.47
N PHE A 13 -3.41 12.05 -2.28
CA PHE A 13 -2.73 10.80 -1.96
C PHE A 13 -3.17 10.23 -0.61
N ILE A 14 -3.31 11.07 0.42
CA ILE A 14 -3.78 10.66 1.75
C ILE A 14 -5.19 10.07 1.65
N ILE A 15 -6.12 10.74 0.94
CA ILE A 15 -7.48 10.25 0.75
C ILE A 15 -7.49 8.87 0.08
N GLU A 16 -6.72 8.68 -1.00
CA GLU A 16 -6.63 7.38 -1.67
C GLU A 16 -5.98 6.30 -0.81
N TYR A 17 -5.03 6.69 0.05
CA TYR A 17 -4.40 5.78 1.00
C TYR A 17 -5.38 5.33 2.08
N GLU A 18 -6.17 6.25 2.66
CA GLU A 18 -7.21 5.93 3.64
C GLU A 18 -8.28 5.01 3.03
N GLN A 19 -8.75 5.30 1.82
CA GLN A 19 -9.69 4.42 1.10
C GLN A 19 -9.12 3.02 0.89
N ALA A 20 -7.81 2.91 0.60
CA ALA A 20 -7.17 1.61 0.49
C ALA A 20 -7.15 0.86 1.83
N LEU A 21 -6.93 1.57 2.95
CA LEU A 21 -6.99 0.98 4.29
C LEU A 21 -8.41 0.50 4.63
N ASP A 22 -9.44 1.28 4.33
CA ASP A 22 -10.83 0.89 4.56
C ASP A 22 -11.18 -0.39 3.80
N MET A 23 -10.80 -0.48 2.53
CA MET A 23 -11.06 -1.70 1.75
C MET A 23 -10.26 -2.92 2.26
N ILE A 24 -9.04 -2.71 2.78
CA ILE A 24 -8.26 -3.78 3.44
C ILE A 24 -8.92 -4.21 4.74
N HIS A 25 -9.45 -3.26 5.52
CA HIS A 25 -10.14 -3.54 6.76
C HIS A 25 -11.41 -4.37 6.52
N ASP A 26 -12.21 -3.96 5.54
CA ASP A 26 -13.50 -4.60 5.24
C ASP A 26 -13.36 -5.99 4.62
N ALA A 27 -12.31 -6.20 3.83
CA ALA A 27 -12.08 -7.46 3.14
C ALA A 27 -10.57 -7.77 3.01
N PRO A 28 -9.90 -8.15 4.11
CA PRO A 28 -8.46 -8.33 4.15
C PRO A 28 -7.95 -9.39 3.15
N ASP A 29 -8.77 -10.40 2.86
CA ASP A 29 -8.42 -11.48 1.95
C ASP A 29 -8.79 -11.24 0.48
N ARG A 30 -9.34 -10.05 0.15
CA ARG A 30 -9.82 -9.69 -1.19
C ARG A 30 -8.73 -9.74 -2.25
N TRP A 31 -7.51 -9.30 -1.94
CA TRP A 31 -6.40 -9.30 -2.89
C TRP A 31 -5.59 -10.58 -2.78
N PRO A 32 -5.22 -11.24 -3.88
CA PRO A 32 -4.53 -12.52 -3.82
C PRO A 32 -3.22 -12.45 -3.02
N PRO A 33 -2.84 -13.54 -2.32
CA PRO A 33 -1.56 -13.62 -1.65
C PRO A 33 -0.41 -13.49 -2.66
N TYR A 34 0.67 -12.89 -2.19
CA TYR A 34 1.90 -12.62 -2.92
C TYR A 34 3.07 -13.24 -2.15
N VAL A 35 4.28 -12.69 -2.32
CA VAL A 35 5.50 -13.18 -1.67
C VAL A 35 5.33 -13.19 -0.15
N ARG A 36 5.70 -14.31 0.50
CA ARG A 36 5.66 -14.50 1.96
C ARG A 36 4.27 -14.28 2.60
N GLY A 37 3.19 -14.58 1.87
CA GLY A 37 1.83 -14.41 2.39
C GLY A 37 1.38 -12.95 2.52
N THR A 38 2.18 -12.01 2.02
CA THR A 38 1.75 -10.61 1.92
C THR A 38 0.70 -10.46 0.84
N ARG A 39 -0.12 -9.41 0.95
CA ARG A 39 -1.08 -8.98 -0.06
C ARG A 39 -0.78 -7.51 -0.37
N HIS A 40 -1.25 -7.02 -1.52
CA HIS A 40 -1.06 -5.62 -1.87
C HIS A 40 -2.24 -5.06 -2.66
N ILE A 41 -2.51 -3.78 -2.43
CA ILE A 41 -3.44 -2.95 -3.21
C ILE A 41 -2.66 -1.77 -3.81
N LYS A 42 -2.98 -1.39 -5.04
CA LYS A 42 -2.45 -0.19 -5.68
C LYS A 42 -3.38 0.99 -5.45
N THR A 43 -2.85 2.17 -5.13
CA THR A 43 -3.67 3.39 -5.12
C THR A 43 -4.11 3.75 -6.56
N PRO A 44 -5.36 4.19 -6.79
CA PRO A 44 -5.87 4.39 -8.15
C PRO A 44 -5.08 5.39 -8.98
N SER A 45 -4.78 6.57 -8.42
CA SER A 45 -4.18 7.68 -9.17
C SER A 45 -2.67 7.80 -8.98
N PHE A 46 -2.10 7.04 -8.04
CA PHE A 46 -0.68 7.11 -7.74
C PHE A 46 -0.02 5.74 -7.92
N PRO A 47 1.24 5.69 -8.33
CA PRO A 47 1.96 4.44 -8.52
C PRO A 47 2.46 3.85 -7.19
N PHE A 48 1.65 3.91 -6.12
CA PHE A 48 1.99 3.34 -4.81
C PHE A 48 1.23 2.03 -4.56
N LEU A 49 1.91 1.13 -3.87
CA LEU A 49 1.37 -0.14 -3.39
C LEU A 49 1.33 -0.10 -1.87
N VAL A 50 0.17 -0.36 -1.27
CA VAL A 50 0.05 -0.66 0.16
C VAL A 50 0.22 -2.16 0.31
N ILE A 51 1.33 -2.58 0.91
CA ILE A 51 1.66 -3.99 1.16
C ILE A 51 1.32 -4.30 2.60
N TYR A 52 0.56 -5.37 2.80
CA TYR A 52 0.08 -5.78 4.11
C TYR A 52 0.13 -7.30 4.26
N HIS A 53 -0.02 -7.79 5.49
CA HIS A 53 -0.23 -9.20 5.78
C HIS A 53 -1.40 -9.37 6.74
N THR A 54 -2.04 -10.52 6.70
CA THR A 54 -3.22 -10.83 7.50
C THR A 54 -2.92 -12.03 8.38
N THR A 55 -3.22 -11.91 9.67
CA THR A 55 -3.24 -13.03 10.62
C THR A 55 -4.68 -13.31 11.02
N ALA A 56 -4.91 -14.38 11.76
CA ALA A 56 -6.25 -14.73 12.26
C ALA A 56 -6.90 -13.62 13.10
N SER A 57 -6.12 -12.70 13.67
CA SER A 57 -6.61 -11.67 14.58
C SER A 57 -6.44 -10.24 14.08
N ARG A 58 -5.53 -9.98 13.12
CA ARG A 58 -5.15 -8.61 12.73
C ARG A 58 -4.60 -8.52 11.31
N THR A 59 -4.78 -7.35 10.72
CA THR A 59 -4.11 -6.94 9.49
C THR A 59 -2.98 -5.96 9.81
N HIS A 60 -1.78 -6.16 9.27
CA HIS A 60 -0.69 -5.19 9.43
C HIS A 60 -0.19 -4.69 8.08
N VAL A 61 -0.15 -3.37 7.94
CA VAL A 61 0.50 -2.71 6.80
C VAL A 61 2.00 -2.72 7.02
N LEU A 62 2.73 -3.37 6.12
CA LEU A 62 4.18 -3.56 6.20
C LEU A 62 4.95 -2.45 5.50
N ALA A 63 4.42 -1.95 4.37
CA ALA A 63 5.05 -0.91 3.59
C ALA A 63 4.07 -0.19 2.66
N VAL A 64 4.36 1.08 2.39
CA VAL A 64 3.79 1.82 1.26
C VAL A 64 4.93 2.08 0.27
N ALA A 65 4.85 1.47 -0.91
CA ALA A 65 5.98 1.40 -1.84
C ALA A 65 5.63 1.99 -3.21
N HIS A 66 6.51 2.85 -3.73
CA HIS A 66 6.37 3.37 -5.08
C HIS A 66 6.73 2.28 -6.11
N GLY A 67 5.72 1.74 -6.80
CA GLY A 67 5.81 0.59 -7.70
C GLY A 67 6.83 0.76 -8.84
N HIS A 68 7.10 2.00 -9.26
CA HIS A 68 8.03 2.26 -10.37
C HIS A 68 9.48 2.56 -9.94
N ARG A 69 9.73 2.99 -8.69
CA ARG A 69 11.06 3.51 -8.32
C ARG A 69 12.02 2.43 -7.84
N ARG A 70 11.54 1.39 -7.15
CA ARG A 70 12.30 0.21 -6.70
C ARG A 70 11.36 -1.00 -6.46
N PRO A 71 10.88 -1.67 -7.51
CA PRO A 71 9.97 -2.81 -7.32
C PRO A 71 10.62 -3.88 -6.43
N GLY A 72 9.96 -4.25 -5.34
CA GLY A 72 10.35 -5.37 -4.48
C GLY A 72 11.31 -5.08 -3.32
N TYR A 73 11.75 -3.82 -3.07
CA TYR A 73 12.66 -3.54 -1.93
C TYR A 73 12.08 -3.96 -0.58
N TRP A 74 10.75 -3.92 -0.45
CA TRP A 74 10.01 -4.30 0.75
C TRP A 74 10.05 -5.81 1.02
N LYS A 75 10.34 -6.65 0.02
CA LYS A 75 10.45 -8.11 0.17
C LYS A 75 11.55 -8.53 1.14
N ARG A 76 12.51 -7.64 1.45
CA ARG A 76 13.61 -7.87 2.40
C ARG A 76 13.31 -7.40 3.83
N ARG A 77 12.16 -6.74 4.07
CA ARG A 77 11.84 -6.09 5.35
C ARG A 77 10.79 -6.81 6.21
N SER A 78 10.27 -7.95 5.74
CA SER A 78 9.28 -8.79 6.43
C SER A 78 9.90 -10.10 6.91
#